data_AF-A0AAD6JBE1-F1
#
_entry.id   AF-A0AAD6JBE1-F1
#
_cell.length_a   1.000
_cell.length_b   1.000
_cell.length_c   1.000
_cell.angle_alpha   90.00
_cell.angle_beta   90.00
_cell.angle_gamma   90.00
#
_symmetry.space_group_name_H-M   'P 1'
#
loop_
_entity.id
_entity.type
_entity.pdbx_description
1 polymer ?
#
loop_
_entity_poly.entity_id
_entity_poly.type
_entity_poly.pdbx_seq_one_letter_code
_entity_poly.pdbx_strand_id
1 'polypeptide(L)'
;MEDTESVSTLMDSTSSKIQQLQKAFAELESHRAVTLNLKWKELEEHFHGLERSLKRRFHELEDQEKQYDTKTRRAREILEKQEAAKHRKVSSVEPDVVPYDGQFGSPAIDDQPPDAMTAETNPAQFVLNSLEDFYPKEVSNVDGKIDSTLLGVRRTCIMIMECLSILLMSTDLLSVSDVISEDVKDQAKAIAEEWKPKLDSLDVDANNGNSLEAHAFLQLLATFGIASDFDEEELSRLIPMVSRRRQAAELCRFLGTVRENARCN
;
A
#
# COMPACT_ATOMS: atom_id res chain seq x y z
N MET A 1 33.71 -52.69 37.58
CA MET A 1 32.50 -52.20 38.28
C MET A 1 32.39 -50.68 38.18
N GLU A 2 33.51 -49.94 38.15
CA GLU A 2 33.57 -48.47 38.00
C GLU A 2 33.05 -47.96 36.63
N ASP A 3 33.34 -48.67 35.53
CA ASP A 3 32.96 -48.23 34.18
C ASP A 3 31.44 -48.25 33.91
N THR A 4 30.72 -49.18 34.52
CA THR A 4 29.25 -49.30 34.36
C THR A 4 28.49 -48.18 35.06
N GLU A 5 29.04 -47.65 36.16
CA GLU A 5 28.47 -46.55 36.92
C GLU A 5 28.67 -45.20 36.20
N SER A 6 29.81 -45.06 35.49
CA SER A 6 30.11 -43.91 34.62
C SER A 6 29.21 -43.84 33.38
N VAL A 7 28.80 -44.97 32.81
CA VAL A 7 27.91 -44.99 31.64
C VAL A 7 26.47 -44.66 32.02
N SER A 8 26.00 -45.15 33.18
CA SER A 8 24.66 -44.84 33.69
C SER A 8 24.47 -43.34 33.92
N THR A 9 25.43 -42.69 34.58
CA THR A 9 25.39 -41.25 34.86
C THR A 9 25.38 -40.39 33.58
N LEU A 10 26.08 -40.83 32.53
CA LEU A 10 26.03 -40.19 31.21
C LEU A 10 24.66 -40.37 30.52
N MET A 11 24.04 -41.54 30.62
CA MET A 11 22.68 -41.75 30.10
C MET A 11 21.65 -40.88 30.83
N ASP A 12 21.73 -40.81 32.15
CA ASP A 12 20.83 -39.97 32.95
C ASP A 12 21.03 -38.48 32.64
N SER A 13 22.28 -38.03 32.47
CA SER A 13 22.60 -36.68 32.02
C SER A 13 22.04 -36.37 30.64
N THR A 14 22.12 -37.33 29.71
CA THR A 14 21.59 -37.20 28.34
C THR A 14 20.06 -37.12 28.35
N SER A 15 19.40 -37.98 29.12
CA SER A 15 17.95 -37.96 29.30
C SER A 15 17.48 -36.62 29.88
N SER A 16 18.19 -36.10 30.90
CA SER A 16 17.91 -34.80 31.49
C SER A 16 18.04 -33.65 30.48
N LYS A 17 19.08 -33.64 29.66
CA LYS A 17 19.26 -32.63 28.59
C LYS A 17 18.17 -32.68 27.53
N ILE A 18 17.74 -33.88 27.12
CA ILE A 18 16.63 -34.04 26.18
C ILE A 18 15.34 -33.42 26.75
N GLN A 19 15.03 -33.69 28.02
CA GLN A 19 13.86 -33.12 28.68
C GLN A 19 13.93 -31.59 28.79
N GLN A 20 15.10 -31.04 29.11
CA GLN A 20 15.31 -29.59 29.15
C GLN A 20 15.09 -28.94 27.78
N LEU A 21 15.62 -29.55 26.71
CA LEU A 21 15.42 -29.06 25.34
C LEU A 21 13.97 -29.13 24.90
N GLN A 22 13.27 -30.24 25.20
CA GLN A 22 11.85 -30.37 24.90
C GLN A 22 11.02 -29.28 25.58
N LYS A 23 11.32 -28.98 26.86
CA LYS A 23 10.65 -27.90 27.60
C LYS A 23 10.91 -26.52 27.00
N ALA A 24 12.18 -26.22 26.69
CA ALA A 24 12.55 -24.94 26.08
C ALA A 24 11.87 -24.74 24.71
N PHE A 25 11.74 -25.81 23.92
CA PHE A 25 11.07 -25.75 22.63
C PHE A 25 9.57 -25.47 22.76
N ALA A 26 8.89 -26.13 23.70
CA ALA A 26 7.48 -25.90 23.96
C ALA A 26 7.20 -24.45 24.45
N GLU A 27 8.08 -23.89 25.29
CA GLU A 27 7.99 -22.48 25.71
C GLU A 27 8.19 -21.53 24.52
N LEU A 28 9.13 -21.83 23.63
CA LEU A 28 9.39 -21.01 22.45
C LEU A 28 8.21 -21.04 21.45
N GLU A 29 7.63 -22.22 21.20
CA GLU A 29 6.43 -22.35 20.35
C GLU A 29 5.24 -21.59 20.93
N SER A 30 5.04 -21.66 22.25
CA SER A 30 4.02 -20.89 22.96
C SER A 30 4.22 -19.38 22.78
N HIS A 31 5.44 -18.88 23.00
CA HIS A 31 5.76 -17.47 22.77
C HIS A 31 5.53 -17.02 21.33
N ARG A 32 5.89 -17.87 20.35
CA ARG A 32 5.65 -17.60 18.93
C ARG A 32 4.15 -17.49 18.64
N ALA A 33 3.36 -18.44 19.14
CA ALA A 33 1.90 -18.46 18.95
C ALA A 33 1.22 -17.24 19.57
N VAL A 34 1.62 -16.82 20.78
CA VAL A 34 1.07 -15.62 21.44
C VAL A 34 1.43 -14.36 20.65
N THR A 35 2.68 -14.24 20.21
CA THR A 35 3.14 -13.08 19.46
C THR A 35 2.39 -12.93 18.13
N LEU A 36 2.19 -14.03 17.40
CA LEU A 36 1.43 -14.03 16.15
C LEU A 36 -0.04 -13.67 16.36
N ASN A 37 -0.68 -14.20 17.41
CA ASN A 37 -2.07 -13.84 17.74
C ASN A 37 -2.23 -12.36 18.09
N LEU A 38 -1.28 -11.76 18.81
CA LEU A 38 -1.31 -10.33 19.12
C LEU A 38 -1.15 -9.48 17.86
N LYS A 39 -0.20 -9.82 16.99
CA LYS A 39 -0.03 -9.14 15.69
C LYS A 39 -1.26 -9.26 14.81
N TRP A 40 -1.91 -10.43 14.80
CA TRP A 40 -3.15 -10.64 14.05
C TRP A 40 -4.29 -9.76 14.57
N LYS A 41 -4.48 -9.67 15.90
CA LYS A 41 -5.48 -8.78 16.49
C LYS A 41 -5.27 -7.31 16.16
N GLU A 42 -4.02 -6.84 16.19
CA GLU A 42 -3.68 -5.46 15.81
C GLU A 42 -4.04 -5.21 14.32
N LEU A 43 -3.80 -6.20 13.46
CA LEU A 43 -4.16 -6.16 12.04
C LEU A 43 -5.69 -6.15 11.84
N GLU A 44 -6.43 -7.02 12.51
CA GLU A 44 -7.90 -7.05 12.48
C GLU A 44 -8.51 -5.72 12.93
N GLU A 45 -8.02 -5.16 14.04
CA GLU A 45 -8.47 -3.87 14.54
C GLU A 45 -8.22 -2.74 13.55
N HIS A 46 -7.06 -2.76 12.88
CA HIS A 46 -6.73 -1.80 11.84
C HIS A 46 -7.66 -1.91 10.63
N PHE A 47 -7.88 -3.12 10.10
CA PHE A 47 -8.81 -3.34 8.98
C PHE A 47 -10.24 -2.95 9.33
N HIS A 48 -10.72 -3.27 10.53
CA HIS A 48 -12.00 -2.78 11.01
C HIS A 48 -12.05 -1.25 11.12
N GLY A 49 -10.94 -0.62 11.53
CA GLY A 49 -10.80 0.84 11.52
C GLY A 49 -10.94 1.43 10.13
N LEU A 50 -10.25 0.85 9.15
CA LEU A 50 -10.33 1.25 7.75
C LEU A 50 -11.73 1.04 7.18
N GLU A 51 -12.34 -0.11 7.43
CA GLU A 51 -13.71 -0.44 7.02
C GLU A 51 -14.71 0.58 7.56
N ARG A 52 -14.62 0.94 8.85
CA ARG A 52 -15.45 1.99 9.46
C ARG A 52 -15.23 3.35 8.81
N SER A 53 -14.00 3.70 8.47
CA SER A 53 -13.66 4.95 7.80
C SER A 53 -14.24 5.00 6.38
N LEU A 54 -14.07 3.92 5.62
CA LEU A 54 -14.55 3.78 4.25
C LEU A 54 -16.08 3.84 4.21
N LYS A 55 -16.75 3.10 5.10
CA LYS A 55 -18.22 3.16 5.26
C LYS A 55 -18.68 4.59 5.56
N ARG A 56 -18.01 5.31 6.46
CA ARG A 56 -18.38 6.70 6.77
C ARG A 56 -18.25 7.61 5.56
N ARG A 57 -17.14 7.51 4.82
CA ARG A 57 -16.92 8.29 3.59
C ARG A 57 -17.95 7.99 2.50
N PHE A 58 -18.34 6.72 2.36
CA PHE A 58 -19.38 6.33 1.41
C PHE A 58 -20.71 7.04 1.70
N HIS A 59 -21.18 6.99 2.95
CA HIS A 59 -22.43 7.67 3.33
C HIS A 59 -22.33 9.19 3.17
N GLU A 60 -21.17 9.78 3.50
CA GLU A 60 -20.94 11.22 3.30
C GLU A 60 -21.00 11.62 1.82
N LEU A 61 -20.45 10.79 0.92
CA LEU A 61 -20.53 11.01 -0.52
C LEU A 61 -21.95 10.82 -1.05
N GLU A 62 -22.68 9.81 -0.57
CA GLU A 62 -24.08 9.58 -0.94
C GLU A 62 -24.96 10.79 -0.56
N ASP A 63 -24.73 11.37 0.61
CA ASP A 63 -25.41 12.59 1.05
C ASP A 63 -25.03 13.81 0.21
N GLN A 64 -23.76 13.92 -0.21
CA GLN A 64 -23.32 14.99 -1.10
C GLN A 64 -23.95 14.87 -2.50
N GLU A 65 -24.00 13.66 -3.06
CA GLU A 65 -24.62 13.38 -4.35
C GLU A 65 -26.10 13.83 -4.37
N LYS A 66 -26.88 13.43 -3.36
CA LYS A 66 -28.29 13.86 -3.21
C LYS A 66 -28.44 15.38 -3.15
N GLN A 67 -27.50 16.07 -2.50
CA GLN A 67 -27.50 17.54 -2.45
C GLN A 67 -27.19 18.18 -3.81
N TYR A 68 -26.23 17.62 -4.56
CA TYR A 68 -25.91 18.11 -5.90
C TYR A 68 -27.07 17.90 -6.86
N ASP A 69 -27.71 16.73 -6.85
CA ASP A 69 -28.90 16.46 -7.66
C ASP A 69 -30.03 17.45 -7.37
N THR A 70 -30.27 17.73 -6.09
CA THR A 70 -31.27 18.72 -5.69
C THR A 70 -30.93 20.12 -6.19
N LYS A 71 -29.66 20.54 -6.10
CA LYS A 71 -29.20 21.83 -6.63
C LYS A 71 -29.35 21.90 -8.14
N THR A 72 -28.96 20.85 -8.86
CA THR A 72 -29.08 20.73 -10.32
C THR A 72 -30.54 20.83 -10.76
N ARG A 73 -31.46 20.12 -10.09
CA ARG A 73 -32.89 20.19 -10.38
C ARG A 73 -33.44 21.61 -10.19
N ARG A 74 -33.09 22.27 -9.07
CA ARG A 74 -33.53 23.65 -8.81
C ARG A 74 -33.00 24.63 -9.87
N ALA A 75 -31.74 24.49 -10.28
CA ALA A 75 -31.15 25.32 -11.33
C ALA A 75 -31.88 25.11 -12.67
N ARG A 76 -32.19 23.85 -13.03
CA ARG A 76 -32.93 23.51 -14.24
C ARG A 76 -34.35 24.09 -14.24
N GLU A 77 -35.08 23.99 -13.13
CA GLU A 77 -36.42 24.58 -12.98
C GLU A 77 -36.41 26.11 -13.13
N ILE A 78 -35.36 26.79 -12.64
CA ILE A 78 -35.21 28.25 -12.81
C ILE A 78 -35.00 28.59 -14.28
N LEU A 79 -34.13 27.84 -14.99
CA LEU A 79 -33.88 28.05 -16.41
C LEU A 79 -35.13 27.81 -17.25
N GLU A 80 -35.88 26.73 -16.99
CA GLU A 80 -37.13 26.44 -17.67
C GLU A 80 -38.18 27.53 -17.45
N LYS A 81 -38.31 28.06 -16.22
CA LYS A 81 -39.19 29.21 -15.94
C LYS A 81 -38.76 30.48 -16.66
N GLN A 82 -37.45 30.72 -16.80
CA GLN A 82 -36.93 31.85 -17.55
C GLN A 82 -37.17 31.70 -19.06
N GLU A 83 -37.01 30.50 -19.60
CA GLU A 83 -37.31 30.19 -21.01
C GLU A 83 -38.80 30.28 -21.31
N ALA A 84 -39.67 29.73 -20.46
CA ALA A 84 -41.11 29.87 -20.59
C ALA A 84 -41.57 31.35 -20.53
N ALA A 85 -40.94 32.17 -19.68
CA ALA A 85 -41.20 33.61 -19.63
C ALA A 85 -40.71 34.36 -20.87
N LYS A 86 -39.61 33.90 -21.50
CA LYS A 86 -39.15 34.40 -22.81
C LYS A 86 -40.10 33.97 -23.93
N HIS A 87 -40.51 32.70 -24.00
CA HIS A 87 -41.46 32.20 -25.00
C HIS A 87 -42.86 32.84 -24.88
N ARG A 88 -43.33 33.13 -23.66
CA ARG A 88 -44.58 33.90 -23.45
C ARG A 88 -44.51 35.33 -24.01
N LYS A 89 -43.32 35.94 -24.04
CA LYS A 89 -43.10 37.24 -24.70
C LYS A 89 -42.99 37.13 -26.22
N VAL A 90 -42.60 35.97 -26.75
CA VAL A 90 -42.46 35.72 -28.20
C VAL A 90 -43.80 35.32 -28.86
N SER A 91 -44.75 34.74 -28.11
CA SER A 91 -46.10 34.35 -28.57
C SER A 91 -47.02 35.50 -29.03
N SER A 92 -46.55 36.76 -29.02
CA SER A 92 -47.32 37.87 -29.61
C SER A 92 -47.08 38.04 -31.11
N VAL A 93 -46.30 37.16 -31.75
CA VAL A 93 -46.18 37.05 -33.21
C VAL A 93 -46.10 35.56 -33.59
N GLU A 94 -47.03 35.10 -34.41
CA GLU A 94 -47.10 33.77 -35.04
C GLU A 94 -47.32 33.98 -36.56
N PRO A 95 -47.11 32.97 -37.44
CA PRO A 95 -45.91 32.14 -37.61
C PRO A 95 -45.57 31.97 -39.12
N ASP A 96 -44.50 31.23 -39.46
CA ASP A 96 -44.54 30.36 -40.66
C ASP A 96 -43.61 29.15 -40.51
N VAL A 97 -44.16 28.00 -40.87
CA VAL A 97 -43.65 26.64 -40.63
C VAL A 97 -43.10 26.08 -41.93
N VAL A 98 -41.91 25.46 -41.90
CA VAL A 98 -41.58 24.37 -42.84
C VAL A 98 -40.73 23.29 -42.13
N PRO A 99 -41.09 21.99 -42.20
CA PRO A 99 -40.32 20.90 -41.60
C PRO A 99 -39.17 20.42 -42.51
N TYR A 100 -38.04 20.02 -41.93
CA TYR A 100 -36.99 19.27 -42.63
C TYR A 100 -36.46 18.11 -41.79
N ASP A 101 -36.36 16.95 -42.43
CA ASP A 101 -35.81 15.68 -41.94
C ASP A 101 -34.32 15.77 -41.60
N GLY A 102 -33.86 14.93 -40.67
CA GLY A 102 -32.43 14.75 -40.42
C GLY A 102 -32.12 13.77 -39.30
N GLN A 103 -31.81 12.53 -39.68
CA GLN A 103 -31.17 11.50 -38.85
C GLN A 103 -29.95 12.03 -38.08
N PHE A 104 -29.87 11.72 -36.78
CA PHE A 104 -28.62 11.63 -36.04
C PHE A 104 -28.65 10.38 -35.16
N GLY A 105 -27.79 9.42 -35.52
CA GLY A 105 -27.60 8.19 -34.77
C GLY A 105 -26.87 8.45 -33.46
N SER A 106 -27.31 7.76 -32.41
CA SER A 106 -26.57 7.59 -31.16
C SER A 106 -25.40 6.63 -31.41
N PRO A 107 -24.17 6.91 -30.95
CA PRO A 107 -23.17 5.87 -30.82
C PRO A 107 -23.55 5.00 -29.62
N ALA A 108 -23.65 3.70 -29.87
CA ALA A 108 -23.71 2.68 -28.84
C ALA A 108 -22.48 2.82 -27.95
N ILE A 109 -22.72 3.02 -26.66
CA ILE A 109 -21.73 2.79 -25.63
C ILE A 109 -21.66 1.26 -25.51
N ASP A 110 -20.57 0.66 -25.97
CA ASP A 110 -20.27 -0.73 -25.71
C ASP A 110 -20.18 -0.91 -24.20
N ASP A 111 -21.24 -1.45 -23.61
CA ASP A 111 -21.25 -2.09 -22.29
C ASP A 111 -20.43 -3.39 -22.37
N GLN A 112 -19.12 -3.24 -22.59
CA GLN A 112 -18.19 -4.31 -22.29
C GLN A 112 -17.75 -4.13 -20.83
N PRO A 113 -18.20 -4.97 -19.89
CA PRO A 113 -17.57 -5.02 -18.58
C PRO A 113 -16.08 -5.32 -18.80
N PRO A 114 -15.15 -4.62 -18.13
CA PRO A 114 -13.74 -4.94 -18.25
C PRO A 114 -13.55 -6.41 -17.89
N ASP A 115 -13.19 -7.17 -18.91
CA ASP A 115 -12.92 -8.61 -18.83
C ASP A 115 -11.88 -8.87 -17.74
N ALA A 116 -12.19 -9.88 -16.94
CA ALA A 116 -11.26 -10.76 -16.26
C ALA A 116 -10.23 -10.09 -15.32
N MET A 117 -10.64 -9.88 -14.05
CA MET A 117 -9.68 -10.08 -12.95
C MET A 117 -9.44 -11.59 -12.82
N THR A 118 -8.49 -12.09 -13.61
CA THR A 118 -7.88 -13.39 -13.39
C THR A 118 -7.37 -13.43 -11.95
N ALA A 119 -7.88 -14.39 -11.20
CA ALA A 119 -7.33 -14.81 -9.94
C ALA A 119 -5.83 -15.11 -10.08
N GLU A 120 -5.08 -14.80 -9.01
CA GLU A 120 -3.64 -15.04 -8.80
C GLU A 120 -2.67 -14.00 -9.38
N THR A 121 -2.87 -12.71 -9.08
CA THR A 121 -1.74 -11.76 -9.11
C THR A 121 -0.78 -12.13 -7.97
N ASN A 122 0.48 -12.46 -8.31
CA ASN A 122 1.55 -12.64 -7.33
C ASN A 122 1.52 -11.48 -6.31
N PRO A 123 1.56 -11.74 -4.99
CA PRO A 123 1.46 -10.69 -3.98
C PRO A 123 2.55 -9.62 -4.11
N ALA A 124 3.74 -9.97 -4.59
CA ALA A 124 4.81 -9.01 -4.86
C ALA A 124 4.47 -8.11 -6.05
N GLN A 125 3.92 -8.67 -7.13
CA GLN A 125 3.46 -7.92 -8.29
C GLN A 125 2.30 -6.96 -7.93
N PHE A 126 1.36 -7.43 -7.12
CA PHE A 126 0.26 -6.60 -6.63
C PHE A 126 0.77 -5.38 -5.85
N VAL A 127 1.77 -5.58 -4.99
CA VAL A 127 2.39 -4.48 -4.24
C VAL A 127 3.03 -3.48 -5.19
N LEU A 128 3.82 -3.91 -6.19
CA LEU A 128 4.46 -2.99 -7.15
C LEU A 128 3.44 -2.18 -7.96
N ASN A 129 2.38 -2.83 -8.44
CA ASN A 129 1.31 -2.14 -9.17
C ASN A 129 0.62 -1.07 -8.31
N SER A 130 0.54 -1.30 -6.99
CA SER A 130 -0.05 -0.37 -6.03
C SER A 130 0.85 0.84 -5.71
N LEU A 131 2.09 0.90 -6.22
CA LEU A 131 3.02 2.01 -6.01
C LEU A 131 2.94 3.08 -7.11
N GLU A 132 2.17 2.86 -8.18
CA GLU A 132 2.10 3.78 -9.33
C GLU A 132 1.70 5.22 -8.92
N ASP A 133 0.77 5.35 -7.98
CA ASP A 133 0.24 6.66 -7.53
C ASP A 133 1.05 7.29 -6.38
N PHE A 134 2.18 6.69 -5.98
CA PHE A 134 3.00 7.21 -4.87
C PHE A 134 3.56 8.61 -5.17
N TYR A 135 3.90 8.86 -6.44
CA TYR A 135 4.27 10.18 -6.96
C TYR A 135 3.37 10.54 -8.16
N PRO A 136 2.30 11.33 -7.95
CA PRO A 136 1.40 11.69 -9.04
C PRO A 136 2.13 12.44 -10.17
N LYS A 137 1.88 12.03 -11.42
CA LYS A 137 2.62 12.46 -12.62
C LYS A 137 2.34 13.93 -13.02
N GLU A 138 1.18 14.48 -12.68
CA GLU A 138 0.85 15.91 -12.83
C GLU A 138 -0.12 16.32 -11.71
N VAL A 139 0.12 17.46 -11.06
CA VAL A 139 -0.80 18.01 -10.06
C VAL A 139 -1.04 19.49 -10.33
N SER A 140 -2.24 19.82 -10.81
CA SER A 140 -2.74 21.19 -10.79
C SER A 140 -3.11 21.57 -9.35
N ASN A 141 -2.34 22.49 -8.78
CA ASN A 141 -2.51 23.02 -7.42
C ASN A 141 -3.85 23.73 -7.22
N VAL A 142 -4.82 23.06 -6.57
CA VAL A 142 -5.94 23.74 -5.89
C VAL A 142 -6.35 22.91 -4.67
N ASP A 143 -6.19 23.48 -3.48
CA ASP A 143 -6.77 23.04 -2.20
C ASP A 143 -6.05 21.90 -1.43
N GLY A 144 -5.74 22.14 -0.15
CA GLY A 144 -4.97 21.24 0.75
C GLY A 144 -5.62 19.87 1.05
N LYS A 145 -6.72 19.54 0.35
CA LYS A 145 -7.36 18.21 0.32
C LYS A 145 -6.53 17.19 -0.47
N ILE A 146 -5.74 17.65 -1.45
CA ILE A 146 -4.81 16.80 -2.24
C ILE A 146 -3.72 16.25 -1.32
N ASP A 147 -3.14 17.08 -0.45
CA ASP A 147 -2.06 16.67 0.45
C ASP A 147 -2.51 15.57 1.42
N SER A 148 -3.72 15.66 1.98
CA SER A 148 -4.25 14.64 2.88
C SER A 148 -4.47 13.30 2.19
N THR A 149 -4.98 13.33 0.96
CA THR A 149 -5.20 12.14 0.13
C THR A 149 -3.87 11.49 -0.25
N LEU A 150 -2.89 12.30 -0.68
CA LEU A 150 -1.56 11.85 -1.05
C LEU A 150 -0.79 11.26 0.13
N LEU A 151 -0.87 11.88 1.32
CA LEU A 151 -0.32 11.31 2.55
C LEU A 151 -1.00 9.98 2.91
N GLY A 152 -2.29 9.83 2.60
CA GLY A 152 -3.03 8.58 2.70
C GLY A 152 -2.47 7.50 1.78
N VAL A 153 -2.30 7.81 0.50
CA VAL A 153 -1.68 6.92 -0.50
C VAL A 153 -0.29 6.47 -0.03
N ARG A 154 0.58 7.40 0.34
CA ARG A 154 1.94 7.09 0.82
C ARG A 154 1.96 6.14 2.01
N ARG A 155 1.08 6.36 3.00
CA ARG A 155 0.95 5.46 4.16
C ARG A 155 0.47 4.07 3.77
N THR A 156 -0.51 3.99 2.86
CA THR A 156 -1.01 2.71 2.35
C THR A 156 0.08 1.95 1.60
N CYS A 157 0.85 2.61 0.73
CA CYS A 157 1.98 2.01 0.01
C CYS A 157 3.04 1.44 0.96
N ILE A 158 3.40 2.17 2.02
CA ILE A 158 4.30 1.68 3.06
C ILE A 158 3.73 0.44 3.73
N MET A 159 2.47 0.51 4.16
CA MET A 159 1.79 -0.58 4.87
C MET A 159 1.76 -1.87 4.03
N ILE A 160 1.42 -1.79 2.74
CA ILE A 160 1.36 -2.99 1.88
C ILE A 160 2.75 -3.61 1.67
N MET A 161 3.82 -2.80 1.56
CA MET A 161 5.19 -3.30 1.47
C MET A 161 5.66 -3.95 2.77
N GLU A 162 5.23 -3.42 3.93
CA GLU A 162 5.48 -4.04 5.24
C GLU A 162 4.72 -5.35 5.39
N CYS A 163 3.45 -5.40 4.97
CA CYS A 163 2.67 -6.63 4.97
C CYS A 163 3.32 -7.71 4.12
N LEU A 164 3.83 -7.36 2.93
CA LEU A 164 4.58 -8.28 2.09
C LEU A 164 5.88 -8.75 2.77
N SER A 165 6.64 -7.84 3.39
CA SER A 165 7.84 -8.21 4.14
C SER A 165 7.54 -9.20 5.28
N ILE A 166 6.45 -8.97 6.02
CA ILE A 166 6.00 -9.88 7.08
C ILE A 166 5.58 -11.23 6.49
N LEU A 167 4.84 -11.23 5.37
CA LEU A 167 4.43 -12.45 4.68
C LEU A 167 5.65 -13.27 4.27
N LEU A 168 6.62 -12.66 3.61
CA LEU A 168 7.87 -13.30 3.18
C LEU A 168 8.67 -13.86 4.35
N MET A 169 8.68 -13.17 5.49
CA MET A 169 9.39 -13.60 6.68
C MET A 169 8.66 -14.67 7.51
N SER A 170 7.34 -14.79 7.35
CA SER A 170 6.52 -15.82 8.00
C SER A 170 6.41 -17.12 7.20
N THR A 171 6.83 -17.11 5.94
CA THR A 171 6.66 -18.22 5.02
C THR A 171 7.91 -19.10 5.02
N ASP A 172 7.94 -20.14 5.87
CA ASP A 172 8.98 -21.19 5.89
C ASP A 172 8.77 -22.27 4.78
N LEU A 173 7.73 -22.13 3.93
CA LEU A 173 7.24 -23.20 3.03
C LEU A 173 7.27 -22.86 1.53
N LEU A 174 7.44 -21.59 1.15
CA LEU A 174 7.62 -21.13 -0.23
C LEU A 174 9.01 -20.51 -0.31
N SER A 175 9.78 -20.83 -1.35
CA SER A 175 11.03 -20.13 -1.59
C SER A 175 10.70 -18.64 -1.74
N VAL A 176 11.40 -17.75 -1.04
CA VAL A 176 11.30 -16.30 -1.25
C VAL A 176 11.43 -15.95 -2.75
N SER A 177 12.17 -16.79 -3.50
CA SER A 177 12.33 -16.70 -4.95
C SER A 177 11.08 -17.03 -5.77
N ASP A 178 10.10 -17.77 -5.22
CA ASP A 178 8.83 -18.06 -5.91
C ASP A 178 7.88 -16.85 -5.83
N VAL A 179 8.01 -16.04 -4.77
CA VAL A 179 7.21 -14.83 -4.56
C VAL A 179 7.90 -13.61 -5.19
N ILE A 180 9.21 -13.46 -4.98
CA ILE A 180 10.02 -12.41 -5.60
C ILE A 180 10.86 -13.05 -6.71
N SER A 181 10.30 -13.07 -7.92
CA SER A 181 11.04 -13.43 -9.13
C SER A 181 12.03 -12.33 -9.52
N GLU A 182 13.00 -12.64 -10.40
CA GLU A 182 13.92 -11.64 -10.92
C GLU A 182 13.21 -10.51 -11.70
N ASP A 183 12.15 -10.84 -12.45
CA ASP A 183 11.31 -9.84 -13.15
C ASP A 183 10.68 -8.83 -12.19
N VAL A 184 10.18 -9.32 -11.05
CA VAL A 184 9.63 -8.48 -9.97
C VAL A 184 10.71 -7.60 -9.34
N LYS A 185 11.94 -8.11 -9.17
CA LYS A 185 13.07 -7.29 -8.68
C LYS A 185 13.45 -6.21 -9.68
N ASP A 186 13.50 -6.53 -10.96
CA ASP A 186 13.83 -5.55 -12.01
C ASP A 186 12.79 -4.44 -12.09
N GLN A 187 11.51 -4.76 -11.94
CA GLN A 187 10.46 -3.76 -11.83
C GLN A 187 10.60 -2.91 -10.55
N ALA A 188 10.90 -3.52 -9.41
CA ALA A 188 11.15 -2.79 -8.16
C ALA A 188 12.35 -1.83 -8.29
N LYS A 189 13.41 -2.24 -9.00
CA LYS A 189 14.57 -1.38 -9.32
C LYS A 189 14.18 -0.20 -10.20
N ALA A 190 13.38 -0.43 -11.24
CA ALA A 190 12.90 0.64 -12.12
C ALA A 190 12.11 1.71 -11.33
N ILE A 191 11.24 1.27 -10.41
CA ILE A 191 10.48 2.18 -9.53
C ILE A 191 11.44 2.94 -8.60
N ALA A 192 12.40 2.26 -7.99
CA ALA A 192 13.38 2.89 -7.10
C ALA A 192 14.21 3.96 -7.83
N GLU A 193 14.68 3.68 -9.05
CA GLU A 193 15.41 4.66 -9.87
C GLU A 193 14.54 5.86 -10.28
N GLU A 194 13.23 5.67 -10.50
CA GLU A 194 12.31 6.79 -10.72
C GLU A 194 12.14 7.68 -9.47
N TRP A 195 12.28 7.09 -8.28
CA TRP A 195 12.07 7.79 -7.01
C TRP A 195 13.29 8.60 -6.55
N LYS A 196 14.52 8.17 -6.91
CA LYS A 196 15.79 8.83 -6.54
C LYS A 196 15.82 10.35 -6.74
N PRO A 197 15.53 10.91 -7.94
CA PRO A 197 15.60 12.36 -8.13
C PRO A 197 14.59 13.13 -7.27
N LYS A 198 13.50 12.48 -6.86
CA LYS A 198 12.48 13.08 -5.97
C LYS A 198 12.97 13.09 -4.52
N LEU A 199 13.78 12.11 -4.11
CA LEU A 199 14.42 12.04 -2.78
C LEU A 199 15.55 13.05 -2.62
N ASP A 200 16.33 13.32 -3.68
CA ASP A 200 17.42 14.32 -3.64
C ASP A 200 16.90 15.75 -3.37
N SER A 201 15.64 16.01 -3.72
CA SER A 201 14.98 17.29 -3.45
C SER A 201 14.46 17.45 -2.01
N LEU A 202 14.52 16.40 -1.18
CA LEU A 202 14.00 16.43 0.19
C LEU A 202 14.94 17.17 1.13
N ASP A 203 14.38 18.13 1.86
CA ASP A 203 15.05 18.78 2.98
C ASP A 203 15.09 17.82 4.18
N VAL A 204 16.31 17.49 4.62
CA VAL A 204 16.59 16.58 5.74
C VAL A 204 15.94 17.08 7.04
N ASP A 205 15.82 18.40 7.22
CA ASP A 205 15.36 19.02 8.45
C ASP A 205 13.84 19.33 8.43
N ALA A 206 13.25 19.47 7.25
CA ALA A 206 11.83 19.84 7.09
C ALA A 206 10.86 18.82 7.70
N ASN A 207 11.21 17.53 7.65
CA ASN A 207 10.30 16.45 8.02
C ASN A 207 10.53 15.91 9.44
N ASN A 208 11.43 16.54 10.22
CA ASN A 208 11.75 16.20 11.62
C ASN A 208 11.97 14.68 11.85
N GLY A 209 12.62 14.00 10.91
CA GLY A 209 12.87 12.56 10.98
C GLY A 209 11.64 11.66 10.75
N ASN A 210 10.61 12.15 10.05
CA ASN A 210 9.38 11.41 9.74
C ASN A 210 8.96 11.46 8.25
N SER A 211 9.90 11.53 7.31
CA SER A 211 9.58 11.51 5.87
C SER A 211 8.94 10.18 5.45
N LEU A 212 7.82 10.26 4.75
CA LEU A 212 7.12 9.11 4.18
C LEU A 212 7.84 8.61 2.92
N GLU A 213 8.41 9.52 2.16
CA GLU A 213 9.15 9.30 0.92
C GLU A 213 10.42 8.49 1.19
N ALA A 214 11.25 8.96 2.12
CA ALA A 214 12.46 8.27 2.54
C ALA A 214 12.13 6.88 3.11
N HIS A 215 11.08 6.78 3.93
CA HIS A 215 10.67 5.51 4.51
C HIS A 215 10.15 4.52 3.46
N ALA A 216 9.31 4.97 2.52
CA ALA A 216 8.79 4.11 1.46
C ALA A 216 9.92 3.61 0.55
N PHE A 217 10.90 4.46 0.22
CA PHE A 217 12.06 4.05 -0.57
C PHE A 217 12.88 2.97 0.14
N LEU A 218 13.23 3.20 1.41
CA LEU A 218 13.96 2.21 2.20
C LEU A 218 13.16 0.89 2.37
N GLN A 219 11.84 1.00 2.55
CA GLN A 219 10.95 -0.16 2.66
C GLN A 219 10.89 -0.96 1.35
N LEU A 220 10.83 -0.29 0.19
CA LEU A 220 10.87 -0.93 -1.12
C LEU A 220 12.17 -1.74 -1.29
N LEU A 221 13.32 -1.13 -1.01
CA LEU A 221 14.61 -1.80 -1.15
C LEU A 221 14.74 -3.03 -0.24
N ALA A 222 14.25 -2.91 1.00
CA ALA A 222 14.28 -4.01 1.96
C ALA A 222 13.31 -5.14 1.59
N THR A 223 12.06 -4.82 1.25
CA THR A 223 11.03 -5.81 0.95
C THR A 223 11.37 -6.64 -0.29
N PHE A 224 11.95 -6.03 -1.32
CA PHE A 224 12.29 -6.72 -2.57
C PHE A 224 13.73 -7.21 -2.63
N GLY A 225 14.53 -6.96 -1.59
CA GLY A 225 15.91 -7.44 -1.48
C GLY A 225 16.86 -6.83 -2.51
N ILE A 226 16.58 -5.61 -2.98
CA ILE A 226 17.37 -4.92 -4.02
C ILE A 226 18.34 -3.88 -3.44
N ALA A 227 18.45 -3.80 -2.11
CA ALA A 227 19.29 -2.81 -1.43
C ALA A 227 20.78 -2.87 -1.80
N SER A 228 21.29 -4.03 -2.23
CA SER A 228 22.69 -4.20 -2.65
C SER A 228 23.04 -3.48 -3.95
N ASP A 229 22.04 -3.14 -4.77
CA ASP A 229 22.22 -2.47 -6.05
C ASP A 229 22.36 -0.94 -5.90
N PHE A 230 22.23 -0.41 -4.68
CA PHE A 230 22.21 1.02 -4.38
C PHE A 230 23.42 1.45 -3.56
N ASP A 231 23.83 2.71 -3.73
CA ASP A 231 24.97 3.29 -3.02
C ASP A 231 24.71 3.44 -1.51
N GLU A 232 25.68 3.02 -0.70
CA GLU A 232 25.55 3.01 0.76
C GLU A 232 25.49 4.43 1.34
N GLU A 233 26.20 5.39 0.75
CA GLU A 233 26.22 6.76 1.23
C GLU A 233 24.87 7.44 0.97
N GLU A 234 24.25 7.17 -0.18
CA GLU A 234 22.88 7.57 -0.50
C GLU A 234 21.86 6.99 0.49
N LEU A 235 21.94 5.69 0.78
CA LEU A 235 21.04 5.04 1.74
C LEU A 235 21.22 5.60 3.15
N SER A 236 22.48 5.83 3.56
CA SER A 236 22.81 6.38 4.87
C SER A 236 22.26 7.79 5.08
N ARG A 237 22.17 8.60 4.02
CA ARG A 237 21.60 9.95 4.05
C ARG A 237 20.10 9.96 4.37
N LEU A 238 19.38 8.89 4.04
CA LEU A 238 17.94 8.76 4.29
C LEU A 238 17.60 8.31 5.71
N ILE A 239 18.56 7.70 6.43
CA ILE A 239 18.34 7.17 7.79
C ILE A 239 17.90 8.26 8.79
N PRO A 240 18.53 9.44 8.85
CA PRO A 240 18.08 10.52 9.72
C PRO A 240 16.64 10.96 9.44
N MET A 241 16.21 10.92 8.17
CA MET A 241 14.87 11.34 7.74
C MET A 241 13.75 10.40 8.20
N VAL A 242 14.09 9.20 8.67
CA VAL A 242 13.13 8.19 9.17
C VAL A 242 13.30 7.88 10.65
N SER A 243 14.28 8.49 11.31
CA SER A 243 14.74 8.19 12.68
C SER A 243 13.64 8.20 13.77
N ARG A 244 12.54 8.94 13.58
CA ARG A 244 11.43 9.00 14.55
C ARG A 244 10.33 7.96 14.29
N ARG A 245 10.41 7.17 13.22
CA ARG A 245 9.46 6.09 12.98
C ARG A 245 9.82 4.86 13.79
N ARG A 246 8.82 4.30 14.46
CA ARG A 246 8.93 3.06 15.26
C ARG A 246 9.51 1.89 14.45
N GLN A 247 9.27 1.85 13.14
CA GLN A 247 9.74 0.80 12.23
C GLN A 247 11.14 1.06 11.64
N ALA A 248 11.72 2.26 11.82
CA ALA A 248 13.00 2.60 11.20
C ALA A 248 14.16 1.73 11.71
N ALA A 249 14.21 1.44 13.02
CA ALA A 249 15.27 0.59 13.58
C ALA A 249 15.25 -0.84 13.01
N GLU A 250 14.06 -1.41 12.81
CA GLU A 250 13.89 -2.74 12.23
C GLU A 250 14.26 -2.73 10.75
N LEU A 251 13.83 -1.70 10.01
CA LEU A 251 14.13 -1.52 8.59
C LEU A 251 15.64 -1.35 8.34
N CYS A 252 16.33 -0.53 9.15
CA CYS A 252 17.78 -0.37 9.08
C CYS A 252 18.51 -1.70 9.35
N ARG A 253 18.00 -2.51 10.29
CA ARG A 253 18.58 -3.83 10.58
C ARG A 253 18.41 -4.77 9.39
N PHE A 254 17.24 -4.79 8.73
CA PHE A 254 17.00 -5.61 7.51
C PHE A 254 17.89 -5.20 6.35
N LEU A 255 18.05 -3.90 6.10
CA LEU A 255 18.94 -3.41 5.05
C LEU A 255 20.40 -3.76 5.32
N GLY A 256 20.82 -3.76 6.60
CA GLY A 256 22.15 -4.21 7.01
C GLY A 256 22.37 -5.72 6.81
N THR A 257 21.40 -6.56 7.17
CA THR A 257 21.53 -8.03 7.09
C THR A 257 21.44 -8.58 5.67
N VAL A 258 20.58 -8.01 4.80
CA VAL A 258 20.50 -8.38 3.38
C VAL A 258 21.86 -8.20 2.68
N ARG A 259 22.64 -7.21 3.11
CA ARG A 259 23.95 -6.88 2.51
C ARG A 259 25.10 -7.75 2.99
N GLU A 260 25.02 -8.36 4.18
CA GLU A 260 26.02 -9.33 4.64
C GLU A 260 25.90 -10.65 3.88
N ASN A 261 24.67 -11.07 3.54
CA ASN A 261 24.44 -12.28 2.75
C ASN A 261 24.85 -12.12 1.27
N ALA A 262 24.72 -10.92 0.68
CA ALA A 262 25.17 -10.65 -0.69
C ALA A 262 26.70 -10.56 -0.86
N ARG A 263 27.46 -10.30 0.22
CA ARG A 263 28.93 -10.29 0.22
C ARG A 263 29.57 -11.66 0.43
N CYS A 264 28.79 -12.67 0.82
CA CYS A 264 29.28 -14.03 1.14
C CYS A 264 28.99 -15.08 0.06
N ASN A 265 28.39 -14.70 -1.07
CA ASN A 265 28.26 -15.51 -2.28
C ASN A 265 29.20 -14.99 -3.37
#